data_AF-A0A534CAM6-F1
#
_entry.id   AF-A0A534CAM6-F1
#
_cell.length_a   1.000
_cell.length_b   1.000
_cell.length_c   1.000
_cell.angle_alpha   90.00
_cell.angle_beta   90.00
_cell.angle_gamma   90.00
#
_symmetry.space_group_name_H-M   'P 1'
#
loop_
_entity.id
_entity.type
_entity.pdbx_description
1 polymer ?
#
loop_
_entity_poly.entity_id
_entity_poly.type
_entity_poly.pdbx_seq_one_letter_code
_entity_poly.pdbx_strand_id
1 'polypeptide(L)' 'MLVEPDARTAARAAAHLYARCRWAGVTPRSADDCLIAVHAIDGRMPLLHRDRDFVLIAGIEPKLTFVPVAQ' A
#
# COMPACT_ATOMS: atom_id res chain seq x y z
N MET A 1 18.57 -12.84 5.75
CA MET A 1 17.85 -12.52 6.99
C MET A 1 16.81 -11.49 6.63
N LEU A 2 15.52 -11.83 6.69
CA LEU A 2 14.47 -10.83 6.59
C LEU A 2 14.52 -10.03 7.88
N VAL A 3 14.98 -8.78 7.79
CA VAL A 3 14.87 -7.86 8.92
C VAL A 3 13.42 -7.43 8.94
N GLU A 4 12.67 -7.91 9.92
CA GLU A 4 11.29 -7.47 10.13
C GLU A 4 11.30 -5.93 10.27
N PRO A 5 10.55 -5.20 9.43
CA PRO A 5 10.48 -3.76 9.55
C PRO A 5 9.92 -3.39 10.93
N ASP A 6 10.48 -2.34 11.54
CA ASP A 6 9.93 -1.79 12.79
C ASP A 6 8.44 -1.48 12.59
N ALA A 7 7.58 -2.19 13.32
CA ALA A 7 6.13 -2.09 13.18
C ALA A 7 5.63 -0.65 13.36
N ARG A 8 6.27 0.15 14.21
CA ARG A 8 5.92 1.56 14.41
C ARG A 8 6.27 2.42 13.20
N THR A 9 7.37 2.11 12.52
CA THR A 9 7.78 2.79 11.29
C THR A 9 6.85 2.43 10.14
N ALA A 10 6.49 1.15 9.98
CA ALA A 10 5.51 0.72 8.99
C ALA A 10 4.14 1.37 9.22
N ALA A 11 3.66 1.40 10.47
CA ALA A 11 2.39 2.05 10.82
C ALA A 11 2.39 3.56 10.51
N ARG A 12 3.51 4.26 10.77
CA ARG A 12 3.65 5.69 10.42
C ARG A 12 3.63 5.92 8.92
N ALA A 13 4.34 5.09 8.15
CA ALA A 13 4.34 5.15 6.70
C ALA A 13 2.93 4.89 6.13
N ALA A 14 2.20 3.91 6.68
CA ALA A 14 0.82 3.62 6.30
C ALA A 14 -0.12 4.81 6.58
N ALA A 15 0.01 5.43 7.75
CA ALA A 15 -0.75 6.64 8.10
C ALA A 15 -0.45 7.81 7.15
N HIS A 16 0.81 7.98 6.73
CA HIS A 16 1.20 9.00 5.75
C HIS A 16 0.61 8.69 4.36
N LEU A 17 0.62 7.43 3.93
CA LEU A 17 -0.01 7.00 2.68
C LEU A 17 -1.52 7.26 2.70
N TYR A 18 -2.20 6.91 3.79
CA TYR A 18 -3.62 7.19 3.99
C TYR A 18 -3.92 8.70 3.92
N ALA A 19 -3.12 9.53 4.61
CA ALA A 19 -3.28 10.98 4.59
C ALA A 19 -3.11 11.55 3.18
N ARG A 20 -2.10 11.10 2.43
CA ARG A 20 -1.90 11.48 1.03
C ARG A 20 -3.09 11.11 0.14
N CYS A 21 -3.62 9.90 0.28
CA CYS A 21 -4.82 9.50 -0.46
C CYS A 21 -5.96 10.46 -0.13
N ARG A 22 -6.22 10.71 1.16
CA ARG A 22 -7.32 11.55 1.62
C ARG A 22 -7.20 12.98 1.11
N TRP A 23 -6.00 13.56 1.12
CA TRP A 23 -5.75 14.90 0.57
C TRP A 23 -5.97 14.97 -0.93
N ALA A 24 -5.79 13.86 -1.65
CA ALA A 24 -6.10 13.74 -3.07
C ALA A 24 -7.58 13.40 -3.37
N GLY A 25 -8.45 13.39 -2.35
CA GLY A 25 -9.88 13.10 -2.51
C GLY A 25 -10.24 11.62 -2.54
N VAL A 26 -9.27 10.72 -2.32
CA VAL A 26 -9.49 9.27 -2.24
C VAL A 26 -9.37 8.85 -0.78
N THR A 27 -10.41 8.30 -0.17
CA THR A 27 -10.31 7.76 1.20
C THR A 27 -10.32 6.24 1.14
N PRO A 28 -9.17 5.56 1.34
CA PRO A 28 -9.13 4.10 1.51
C PRO A 28 -10.08 3.66 2.63
N ARG A 29 -10.76 2.52 2.45
CA ARG A 29 -11.76 2.04 3.41
C ARG A 29 -11.12 1.38 4.64
N SER A 30 -9.84 1.00 4.55
CA SER A 30 -9.10 0.34 5.62
C SER A 30 -7.71 0.96 5.80
N ALA A 31 -7.30 1.12 7.07
CA ALA A 31 -5.92 1.46 7.41
C ALA A 31 -4.96 0.30 7.10
N ASP A 32 -5.44 -0.94 7.20
CA ASP A 32 -4.65 -2.13 6.93
C ASP A 32 -4.24 -2.23 5.45
N ASP A 33 -5.07 -1.74 4.52
CA ASP A 33 -4.72 -1.70 3.10
C ASP A 33 -3.50 -0.80 2.84
N CYS A 34 -3.40 0.33 3.56
CA CYS A 34 -2.23 1.19 3.49
C CYS A 34 -0.99 0.52 4.10
N LEU A 35 -1.14 -0.29 5.15
CA LEU A 35 -0.05 -1.04 5.76
C LEU A 35 0.45 -2.15 4.83
N ILE A 36 -0.46 -2.93 4.23
CA ILE A 36 -0.15 -3.94 3.23
C ILE A 36 0.58 -3.31 2.04
N ALA A 37 0.08 -2.17 1.54
CA ALA A 37 0.72 -1.44 0.44
C ALA A 37 2.15 -1.00 0.79
N VAL A 38 2.38 -0.47 1.99
CA VAL A 38 3.73 -0.09 2.46
C VAL A 38 4.67 -1.28 2.47
N HIS A 39 4.25 -2.43 3.01
CA HIS A 39 5.09 -3.63 3.01
C HIS A 39 5.39 -4.13 1.59
N ALA A 40 4.41 -4.09 0.68
CA ALA A 40 4.62 -4.46 -0.72
C ALA A 40 5.64 -3.53 -1.40
N ILE A 41 5.52 -2.22 -1.18
CA ILE A 41 6.44 -1.20 -1.72
C ILE A 41 7.86 -1.36 -1.17
N ASP A 42 8.00 -1.45 0.15
CA ASP A 42 9.31 -1.56 0.81
C ASP A 42 10.01 -2.86 0.45
N GLY A 43 9.25 -3.96 0.37
CA GLY A 43 9.73 -5.26 -0.08
C GLY A 43 9.99 -5.33 -1.59
N ARG A 44 9.58 -4.31 -2.36
CA ARG A 44 9.60 -4.30 -3.84
C ARG A 44 8.90 -5.52 -4.44
N MET A 45 7.80 -5.94 -3.81
CA MET A 45 7.02 -7.10 -4.21
C MET A 45 5.70 -6.64 -4.84
N PRO A 46 5.32 -7.20 -6.00
CA PRO A 46 4.00 -6.93 -6.56
C PRO A 46 2.91 -7.50 -5.64
N LEU A 47 1.86 -6.73 -5.39
CA LEU A 47 0.74 -7.13 -4.55
C LEU A 47 -0.30 -7.92 -5.36
N LEU A 48 -0.65 -9.12 -4.89
CA LEU A 48 -1.84 -9.82 -5.37
C LEU A 48 -3.05 -9.32 -4.56
N HIS A 49 -4.08 -8.84 -5.24
CA HIS A 49 -5.28 -8.33 -4.56
C HIS A 49 -6.56 -8.63 -5.35
N ARG A 50 -7.69 -8.56 -4.64
CA ARG A 50 -9.04 -8.50 -5.21
C ARG A 50 -9.87 -7.39 -4.55
N ASP A 51 -9.20 -6.32 -4.17
CA ASP A 51 -9.82 -5.14 -3.57
C ASP A 51 -9.51 -3.89 -4.42
N ARG A 52 -10.56 -3.16 -4.82
CA ARG A 52 -10.44 -1.94 -5.63
C ARG A 52 -9.66 -0.82 -4.94
N ASP A 53 -9.54 -0.83 -3.62
CA ASP A 53 -8.84 0.22 -2.88
C ASP A 53 -7.36 0.22 -3.20
N PHE A 54 -6.74 -0.94 -3.43
CA PHE A 54 -5.34 -0.98 -3.85
C PHE A 54 -5.12 -0.30 -5.20
N VAL A 55 -6.07 -0.40 -6.14
CA VAL A 55 -5.99 0.32 -7.43
C VAL A 55 -6.04 1.83 -7.21
N LEU A 56 -6.93 2.29 -6.31
CA LEU A 56 -7.02 3.71 -5.96
C LEU A 56 -5.75 4.20 -5.25
N ILE A 57 -5.20 3.41 -4.33
CA ILE A 57 -3.94 3.69 -3.64
C ILE A 57 -2.78 3.77 -4.64
N ALA A 58 -2.67 2.84 -5.60
CA ALA A 58 -1.63 2.85 -6.62
C ALA A 58 -1.71 4.09 -7.54
N GLY A 59 -2.90 4.66 -7.73
CA GLY A 59 -3.06 5.96 -8.40
C GLY A 59 -2.41 7.13 -7.66
N ILE A 60 -2.26 7.02 -6.32
CA ILE A 60 -1.61 8.03 -5.47
C ILE A 60 -0.15 7.68 -5.17
N GLU A 61 0.20 6.41 -5.06
CA GLU A 61 1.55 5.89 -4.83
C GLU A 61 1.94 4.88 -5.93
N PRO A 62 2.51 5.35 -7.06
CA PRO A 62 2.81 4.49 -8.21
C PRO A 62 3.85 3.39 -7.97
N LYS A 63 4.54 3.41 -6.82
CA LYS A 63 5.43 2.31 -6.42
C LYS A 63 4.68 1.03 -6.04
N LEU A 64 3.38 1.15 -5.70
CA LEU A 64 2.54 -0.03 -5.48
C LEU A 64 2.25 -0.67 -6.85
N THR A 65 2.86 -1.84 -7.07
CA THR A 65 2.68 -2.63 -8.30
C THR A 65 1.87 -3.88 -8.02
N PHE A 66 1.28 -4.46 -9.06
CA PHE A 66 0.41 -5.63 -8.93
C PHE A 66 1.00 -6.84 -9.63
N VAL A 67 0.63 -8.01 -9.13
CA VAL A 67 0.97 -9.27 -9.80
C VAL A 67 0.29 -9.27 -11.18
N PRO A 68 1.01 -9.55 -12.28
CA PRO A 68 0.41 -9.69 -13.59
C PRO A 68 -0.66 -10.79 -13.53
N VAL A 69 -1.88 -10.47 -13.93
CA VAL A 69 -2.91 -11.50 -14.10
C VAL A 69 -2.53 -12.27 -15.36
N ALA A 70 -2.20 -13.56 -15.21
CA ALA A 70 -2.09 -14.44 -16.38
C ALA A 70 -3.46 -14.46 -17.07
N GLN A 71 -3.47 -14.07 -18.35
CA GLN A 71 -4.66 -14.16 -19.20
C GLN A 71 -5.04 -15.63 -19.45
#